data_AF-A0A354YWL7-F1
#
_entry.id   AF-A0A354YWL7-F1
#
_cell.length_a   1.000
_cell.length_b   1.000
_cell.length_c   1.000
_cell.angle_alpha   90.00
_cell.angle_beta   90.00
_cell.angle_gamma   90.00
#
_symmetry.space_group_name_H-M   'P 1'
#
loop_
_entity.id
_entity.type
_entity.pdbx_description
1 polymer ?
#
loop_
_entity_poly.entity_id
_entity_poly.type
_entity_poly.pdbx_seq_one_letter_code
_entity_poly.pdbx_strand_id
1 'polypeptide(L)' 'AAIKEVKTEARSEAPPLAYDLTELQREANRRLGWSAQKTLSILQDLYEVHKLVTYPRTDSR' A
#
# COMPACT_ATOMS: atom_id res chain seq x y z
N ALA A 1 33.94 -19.36 -22.40
CA ALA A 1 32.55 -18.95 -22.64
C ALA A 1 32.49 -17.42 -22.62
N ALA A 2 32.11 -16.79 -23.74
CA ALA A 2 32.04 -15.34 -23.84
C ALA A 2 30.57 -14.90 -23.68
N ILE A 3 30.30 -14.06 -22.67
CA ILE A 3 28.98 -13.50 -22.41
C ILE A 3 28.69 -12.48 -23.51
N LYS A 4 27.61 -12.69 -24.26
CA LYS A 4 27.36 -11.99 -25.54
C LYS A 4 26.64 -10.65 -25.40
N GLU A 5 25.97 -10.37 -24.28
CA GLU A 5 25.31 -9.07 -24.03
C GLU A 5 24.87 -8.99 -22.56
N VAL A 6 25.07 -7.83 -21.92
CA VAL A 6 24.55 -7.52 -20.58
C VAL A 6 23.59 -6.34 -20.74
N LYS A 7 22.29 -6.63 -20.69
CA LYS A 7 21.23 -5.63 -20.78
C LYS A 7 20.93 -5.11 -19.38
N THR A 8 21.37 -3.88 -19.08
CA THR A 8 21.14 -3.24 -17.78
C THR A 8 20.03 -2.23 -17.96
N GLU A 9 18.80 -2.61 -17.62
CA GLU A 9 17.63 -1.73 -17.69
C GLU A 9 17.49 -1.04 -16.33
N ALA A 10 17.64 0.28 -16.29
CA ALA A 10 17.37 1.09 -15.10
C ALA A 10 15.85 1.14 -14.89
N ARG A 11 15.32 0.17 -14.16
CA ARG A 11 13.91 0.12 -13.79
C ARG A 11 13.67 1.08 -12.63
N SER A 12 13.41 2.34 -12.95
CA SER A 12 12.81 3.26 -11.98
C SER A 12 11.33 2.95 -11.89
N GLU A 13 10.96 2.10 -10.93
CA GLU A 13 9.57 2.02 -10.49
C GLU A 13 9.23 3.34 -9.79
N ALA A 14 8.29 4.09 -10.36
CA ALA A 14 7.76 5.27 -9.69
C ALA A 14 7.28 4.84 -8.30
N PRO A 15 7.54 5.64 -7.25
CA PRO A 15 7.06 5.30 -5.91
C PRO A 15 5.56 5.03 -6.00
N PRO A 16 5.07 3.91 -5.42
CA PRO A 16 3.67 3.56 -5.48
C PRO A 16 2.85 4.76 -4.97
N LEU A 17 1.77 5.06 -5.68
CA LEU A 17 0.85 6.13 -5.28
C LEU A 17 0.37 5.89 -3.84
N ALA A 18 -0.08 6.96 -3.19
CA ALA A 18 -0.67 6.86 -1.86
C ALA A 18 -1.72 5.74 -1.83
N TYR A 19 -1.70 4.94 -0.77
CA TYR A 19 -2.60 3.80 -0.65
C TYR A 19 -4.05 4.26 -0.55
N ASP A 20 -4.87 3.79 -1.49
CA ASP A 20 -6.32 3.86 -1.36
C ASP A 20 -6.80 2.90 -0.26
N LEU A 21 -7.95 3.22 0.35
CA LEU A 21 -8.57 2.37 1.37
C LEU A 21 -8.72 0.91 0.89
N THR A 22 -9.13 0.73 -0.38
CA THR A 22 -9.33 -0.58 -1.00
C THR A 22 -8.02 -1.35 -1.18
N GLU A 23 -6.96 -0.67 -1.61
CA GLU A 23 -5.63 -1.26 -1.79
C GLU A 23 -4.98 -1.58 -0.44
N LEU A 24 -5.15 -0.70 0.57
CA LEU A 24 -4.71 -0.96 1.94
C LEU A 24 -5.41 -2.20 2.53
N GLN A 25 -6.72 -2.32 2.34
CA GLN A 25 -7.49 -3.49 2.81
C GLN A 25 -7.04 -4.78 2.10
N ARG A 26 -6.82 -4.73 0.78
CA ARG A 26 -6.29 -5.86 0.01
C ARG A 26 -4.90 -6.27 0.44
N GLU A 27 -4.01 -5.31 0.63
CA GLU A 27 -2.63 -5.57 1.01
C GLU A 27 -2.54 -6.05 2.46
N ALA A 28 -3.34 -5.50 3.38
CA ALA A 28 -3.48 -6.01 4.73
C ALA A 28 -4.05 -7.43 4.76
N ASN A 29 -4.97 -7.76 3.85
CA ASN A 29 -5.45 -9.14 3.70
C ASN A 29 -4.35 -10.07 3.18
N ARG A 30 -3.60 -9.64 2.14
CA ARG A 30 -2.53 -10.43 1.52
C ARG A 30 -1.32 -10.63 2.46
N ARG A 31 -0.90 -9.58 3.17
CA ARG A 31 0.31 -9.62 4.02
C ARG A 31 0.05 -10.07 5.45
N LEU A 32 -1.08 -9.66 6.02
CA LEU A 32 -1.38 -9.86 7.44
C LEU A 32 -2.56 -10.80 7.68
N GLY A 33 -3.26 -11.24 6.63
CA GLY A 33 -4.45 -12.09 6.75
C GLY A 33 -5.63 -11.37 7.41
N TRP A 34 -5.62 -10.04 7.46
CA TRP A 34 -6.67 -9.28 8.15
C TRP A 34 -7.92 -9.16 7.28
N SER A 35 -9.09 -9.24 7.90
CA SER A 35 -10.36 -8.92 7.24
C SER A 35 -10.46 -7.42 7.02
N ALA A 36 -11.21 -7.00 6.00
CA ALA A 36 -11.41 -5.58 5.67
C ALA A 36 -11.93 -4.78 6.88
N GLN A 37 -12.82 -5.38 7.68
CA GLN A 37 -13.37 -4.77 8.90
C GLN A 37 -12.29 -4.51 9.96
N LYS A 38 -11.39 -5.48 10.17
CA LYS A 38 -10.30 -5.34 11.14
C LYS A 38 -9.33 -4.24 10.73
N THR A 39 -8.96 -4.21 9.44
CA THR A 39 -8.12 -3.16 8.88
C THR A 39 -8.77 -1.78 9.01
N LEU A 40 -10.08 -1.67 8.77
CA LEU A 40 -10.81 -0.42 8.92
C LEU A 40 -10.85 0.06 10.37
N SER A 41 -11.10 -0.83 11.32
CA SER A 41 -11.14 -0.49 12.75
C SER A 41 -9.79 0.05 13.23
N ILE A 42 -8.69 -0.61 12.86
CA ILE A 42 -7.33 -0.18 13.23
C ILE A 42 -7.01 1.17 12.57
N LEU A 43 -7.40 1.35 11.31
CA LEU A 43 -7.20 2.62 10.60
C LEU A 43 -8.00 3.77 11.25
N GLN A 44 -9.23 3.50 11.70
CA GLN A 44 -10.04 4.45 12.45
C GLN A 44 -9.37 4.83 13.77
N ASP A 45 -8.87 3.86 14.55
CA ASP A 45 -8.15 4.14 15.79
C ASP A 45 -6.89 4.98 15.54
N LEU A 46 -6.13 4.65 14.50
CA LEU A 46 -4.92 5.39 14.11
C LEU A 46 -5.23 6.84 13.68
N TYR A 47 -6.38 7.07 13.06
CA TYR A 47 -6.82 8.42 12.69
C TYR A 47 -7.38 9.20 13.88
N GLU A 48 -8.32 8.63 14.62
CA GLU A 48 -9.10 9.33 15.64
C GLU A 48 -8.31 9.52 16.94
N VAL A 49 -7.62 8.47 17.37
CA VAL A 49 -6.88 8.47 18.65
C VAL A 49 -5.49 9.04 18.46
N HIS A 50 -4.78 8.56 17.44
CA HIS A 50 -3.36 8.85 17.28
C HIS A 50 -3.07 9.98 16.27
N LYS A 51 -4.02 10.32 15.38
CA LYS A 51 -3.84 11.32 14.30
C LYS A 51 -2.56 11.13 13.48
N LEU A 52 -2.09 9.88 13.39
CA LEU A 52 -0.83 9.52 12.71
C LEU A 52 -1.00 9.34 11.21
N VAL A 53 -2.24 9.13 10.77
CA VAL A 53 -2.60 8.88 9.38
C VAL A 53 -3.68 9.85 8.97
N THR A 54 -3.71 10.26 7.71
CA THR A 54 -4.83 11.03 7.13
C THR A 54 -5.93 10.06 6.72
N TYR A 55 -7.19 10.32 7.07
CA TYR A 55 -8.30 9.41 6.77
C TYR A 55 -8.47 9.26 5.25
N PRO A 56 -8.34 8.05 4.67
CA PRO A 56 -8.66 7.81 3.27
C PRO A 56 -10.18 7.55 3.19
N ARG A 57 -10.98 8.59 3.49
CA ARG A 57 -12.44 8.46 3.56
C ARG A 57 -12.96 8.70 2.16
N THR A 58 -12.95 7.63 1.35
CA THR A 58 -13.60 7.51 0.04
C THR A 58 -13.10 8.43 -1.08
N ASP A 59 -12.65 7.78 -2.17
CA ASP A 59 -12.73 8.26 -3.56
C ASP A 59 -12.32 9.72 -3.80
N SER A 60 -11.05 10.04 -3.62
CA SER A 60 -10.51 11.28 -4.18
C SER A 60 -9.21 10.96 -4.89
N ARG A 61 -9.32 10.94 -6.23
CA ARG A 61 -8.21 11.19 -7.15
C ARG A 61 -7.31 12.32 -6.68
#